data_AF-A0A6I7P7T1-F1
#
_entry.id   AF-A0A6I7P7T1-F1
#
_cell.length_a   1.000
_cell.length_b   1.000
_cell.length_c   1.000
_cell.angle_alpha   90.00
_cell.angle_beta   90.00
_cell.angle_gamma   90.00
#
_symmetry.space_group_name_H-M   'P 1'
#
loop_
_entity.id
_entity.type
_entity.pdbx_description
1 polymer ?
#
loop_
_entity_poly.entity_id
_entity_poly.type
_entity_poly.pdbx_seq_one_letter_code
_entity_poly.pdbx_strand_id
1 'polypeptide(L)'
;MKLVFVSSGKSGAGRFAVGCSLGTALRRAGVACDYTMVAAHEFTHFGEVLGFTVVSIPFDHERELDSSAARESELYRTLVDLDPDIIVLQQAWYSLHHVV
;
A
#
# COMPACT_ATOMS: atom_id res chain seq x y z
N MET A 1 13.20 -2.34 11.69
CA MET A 1 13.01 -1.46 10.52
C MET A 1 11.62 -1.72 9.98
N LYS A 2 10.75 -0.73 9.97
CA LYS A 2 9.37 -0.81 9.49
C LYS A 2 9.34 -0.50 8.00
N LEU A 3 9.00 -1.50 7.20
CA LEU A 3 8.85 -1.35 5.75
C LEU A 3 7.38 -1.49 5.39
N VAL A 4 6.81 -0.40 4.86
CA VAL A 4 5.41 -0.37 4.45
C VAL A 4 5.33 -0.38 2.94
N PHE A 5 4.69 -1.39 2.38
CA PHE A 5 4.32 -1.42 0.97
C PHE A 5 2.92 -0.86 0.79
N VAL A 6 2.78 0.16 -0.04
CA VAL A 6 1.50 0.83 -0.32
C VAL A 6 1.07 0.53 -1.75
N SER A 7 -0.07 -0.15 -1.89
CA SER A 7 -0.73 -0.40 -3.16
C SER A 7 -1.85 0.62 -3.35
N SER A 8 -1.96 1.25 -4.53
CA SER A 8 -3.12 2.09 -4.86
C SER A 8 -4.41 1.34 -4.60
N GLY A 9 -5.35 1.93 -3.88
CA GLY A 9 -6.71 1.41 -3.78
C GLY A 9 -7.49 1.69 -5.04
N LYS A 10 -7.05 1.24 -6.22
CA LYS A 10 -7.78 1.21 -7.53
C LYS A 10 -7.19 0.13 -8.44
N SER A 11 -6.61 -0.91 -7.84
CA SER A 11 -5.79 -1.87 -8.57
C SER A 11 -6.33 -3.28 -8.48
N GLY A 12 -6.41 -3.95 -9.63
CA GLY A 12 -6.61 -5.40 -9.66
C GLY A 12 -5.51 -6.16 -8.92
N ALA A 13 -5.75 -7.45 -8.69
CA ALA A 13 -4.94 -8.37 -7.90
C ALA A 13 -3.41 -8.34 -8.19
N GLY A 14 -2.99 -7.90 -9.39
CA GLY A 14 -1.59 -7.81 -9.77
C GLY A 14 -0.73 -6.92 -8.86
N ARG A 15 -1.23 -5.75 -8.40
CA ARG A 15 -0.44 -4.88 -7.51
C ARG A 15 -0.33 -5.47 -6.10
N PHE A 16 -1.39 -6.11 -5.64
CA PHE A 16 -1.36 -6.85 -4.38
C PHE A 16 -0.34 -8.00 -4.43
N ALA A 17 -0.32 -8.77 -5.52
CA ALA A 17 0.63 -9.86 -5.72
C ALA A 17 2.09 -9.38 -5.73
N VAL A 18 2.38 -8.17 -6.22
CA VAL A 18 3.72 -7.56 -6.14
C VAL A 18 4.11 -7.31 -4.68
N GLY A 19 3.20 -6.77 -3.86
CA GLY A 19 3.41 -6.61 -2.43
C GLY A 19 3.67 -7.95 -1.72
N CYS A 20 2.90 -8.99 -2.03
CA CYS A 20 3.17 -10.33 -1.50
C CYS A 20 4.55 -10.87 -1.92
N SER A 21 4.93 -10.61 -3.17
CA SER A 21 6.21 -11.04 -3.73
C SER A 21 7.38 -10.33 -3.04
N LEU A 22 7.27 -9.02 -2.77
CA LEU A 22 8.26 -8.26 -2.02
C LEU A 22 8.42 -8.80 -0.60
N GLY A 23 7.32 -8.96 0.14
CA GLY A 23 7.36 -9.50 1.50
C GLY A 23 8.00 -10.89 1.55
N THR A 24 7.70 -11.73 0.55
CA THR A 24 8.29 -13.07 0.43
C THR A 24 9.79 -13.00 0.15
N ALA A 25 10.23 -12.11 -0.75
CA ALA A 25 11.64 -11.92 -1.07
C ALA A 25 12.43 -11.43 0.14
N LEU A 26 11.91 -10.43 0.88
CA LEU A 26 12.52 -9.91 2.11
C LEU A 26 12.71 -11.02 3.15
N ARG A 27 11.64 -11.80 3.41
CA ARG A 27 11.68 -12.94 4.34
C ARG A 27 12.71 -13.98 3.92
N ARG A 28 12.75 -14.35 2.63
CA ARG A 28 13.71 -15.34 2.10
C ARG A 28 15.16 -14.86 2.12
N ALA A 29 15.38 -13.55 1.98
CA ALA A 29 16.70 -12.94 2.05
C ALA A 29 17.19 -12.75 3.50
N GLY A 30 16.36 -13.07 4.52
CA GLY A 30 16.72 -12.87 5.92
C GLY A 30 16.81 -11.40 6.32
N VAL A 31 16.14 -10.50 5.60
CA VAL A 31 16.11 -9.08 5.95
C VAL A 31 15.30 -8.91 7.23
N ALA A 32 15.92 -8.37 8.28
CA ALA A 32 15.26 -8.08 9.54
C ALA A 32 14.40 -6.80 9.41
N CYS A 33 13.15 -6.95 8.96
CA CYS A 33 12.19 -5.87 8.86
C CYS A 33 10.77 -6.28 9.26
N ASP A 34 10.04 -5.34 9.83
CA ASP A 34 8.61 -5.44 10.10
C ASP A 34 7.87 -5.00 8.84
N TYR A 35 7.46 -5.98 8.04
CA TYR A 35 6.82 -5.75 6.74
C TYR A 35 5.30 -5.63 6.90
N THR A 36 4.74 -4.51 6.47
CA THR A 36 3.29 -4.27 6.45
C THR A 36 2.84 -3.88 5.06
N MET A 37 1.72 -4.44 4.61
CA MET A 37 1.06 -4.03 3.37
C MET A 37 -0.11 -3.10 3.70
N VAL A 38 -0.21 -1.99 2.99
CA VAL A 38 -1.37 -1.10 2.99
C VAL A 38 -2.03 -1.21 1.62
N ALA A 39 -3.26 -1.73 1.57
CA ALA A 39 -3.96 -2.01 0.32
C ALA A 39 -5.47 -1.89 0.46
N ALA A 40 -6.18 -1.81 -0.67
CA ALA A 40 -7.64 -1.84 -0.66
C ALA A 40 -8.21 -3.19 -0.19
N HIS A 41 -9.38 -3.11 0.44
CA HIS A 41 -10.05 -4.17 1.19
C HIS A 41 -10.25 -5.51 0.45
N GLU A 42 -10.36 -5.52 -0.88
CA GLU A 42 -10.78 -6.72 -1.62
C GLU A 42 -9.76 -7.86 -1.65
N PHE A 43 -8.49 -7.58 -1.32
CA PHE A 43 -7.39 -8.56 -1.50
C PHE A 43 -6.63 -8.92 -0.21
N THR A 44 -7.03 -8.39 0.94
CA THR A 44 -6.29 -8.55 2.21
C THR A 44 -6.06 -10.01 2.60
N HIS A 45 -7.05 -10.87 2.37
CA HIS A 45 -7.00 -12.31 2.63
C HIS A 45 -5.78 -13.01 2.01
N PHE A 46 -5.28 -12.58 0.84
CA PHE A 46 -4.09 -13.18 0.23
C PHE A 46 -2.82 -12.91 1.04
N GLY A 47 -2.70 -11.72 1.65
CA GLY A 47 -1.56 -11.36 2.49
C GLY A 47 -1.62 -12.09 3.83
N GLU A 48 -2.82 -12.22 4.40
CA GLU A 48 -3.06 -12.97 5.64
C GLU A 48 -2.66 -14.45 5.50
N VAL A 49 -3.02 -15.10 4.39
CA VAL A 49 -2.63 -16.49 4.08
C VAL A 49 -1.11 -16.66 4.02
N LEU A 50 -0.37 -15.62 3.60
CA LEU A 50 1.09 -15.62 3.55
C LEU A 50 1.76 -15.17 4.86
N GLY A 51 0.94 -14.91 5.90
CA GLY A 51 1.39 -14.44 7.20
C GLY A 51 1.99 -13.03 7.16
N PHE A 52 1.48 -12.15 6.29
CA PHE A 52 1.82 -10.73 6.29
C PHE A 52 0.76 -9.93 7.03
N THR A 53 1.20 -8.88 7.73
CA THR A 53 0.28 -7.87 8.25
C THR A 53 -0.25 -7.04 7.10
N VAL A 54 -1.58 -6.96 6.96
CA VAL A 54 -2.24 -6.15 5.95
C VAL A 54 -3.18 -5.16 6.63
N VAL A 55 -2.98 -3.88 6.37
CA VAL A 55 -3.89 -2.81 6.74
C VAL A 55 -4.76 -2.49 5.53
N SER A 56 -6.06 -2.72 5.69
CA SER A 56 -7.04 -2.32 4.69
C SER A 56 -7.27 -0.82 4.77
N ILE A 57 -7.30 -0.15 3.62
CA ILE A 57 -7.77 1.23 3.47
C ILE A 57 -8.83 1.29 2.37
N PRO A 58 -9.76 2.28 2.38
CA PRO A 58 -10.70 2.47 1.28
C PRO A 58 -9.98 2.90 0.00
N PHE A 59 -10.72 2.90 -1.10
CA PHE A 59 -10.26 3.44 -2.38
C PHE A 59 -10.15 4.97 -2.26
N ASP A 60 -8.96 5.54 -2.45
CA ASP A 60 -8.79 6.99 -2.44
C ASP A 60 -9.58 7.64 -3.59
N HIS A 61 -10.27 8.74 -3.30
CA HIS A 61 -10.86 9.61 -4.30
C HIS A 61 -9.92 10.75 -4.68
N GLU A 62 -10.01 11.23 -5.93
CA GLU A 62 -9.15 12.33 -6.44
C GLU A 62 -9.19 13.59 -5.56
N ARG A 63 -10.32 13.85 -4.89
CA ARG A 63 -10.49 14.97 -3.96
C ARG A 63 -9.68 14.84 -2.66
N GLU A 64 -9.38 13.61 -2.25
CA GLU A 64 -8.62 13.29 -1.03
C GLU A 64 -7.10 13.32 -1.28
N LEU A 65 -6.69 13.33 -2.55
CA LEU A 65 -5.30 13.44 -2.99
C LEU A 65 -4.86 14.89 -3.25
N ASP A 66 -5.75 15.87 -3.05
CA ASP A 66 -5.38 17.29 -3.02
C ASP A 66 -4.47 17.55 -1.81
N SER A 67 -3.39 18.29 -2.02
CA SER A 67 -2.48 18.76 -0.95
C SER A 67 -3.19 19.37 0.28
N SER A 68 -4.35 20.00 0.08
CA SER A 68 -5.15 20.62 1.14
C SER A 68 -5.95 19.60 1.96
N ALA A 69 -6.30 18.45 1.38
CA ALA A 69 -7.09 17.39 2.01
C ALA A 69 -6.27 16.12 2.34
N ALA A 70 -5.04 16.00 1.82
CA ALA A 70 -4.22 14.81 1.96
C ALA A 70 -3.98 14.40 3.41
N ARG A 71 -3.84 15.35 4.33
CA ARG A 71 -3.67 15.09 5.77
C ARG A 71 -4.91 14.49 6.43
N GLU A 72 -6.06 14.66 5.79
CA GLU A 72 -7.34 14.14 6.25
C GLU A 72 -7.64 12.76 5.65
N SER A 73 -6.89 12.35 4.62
CA SER A 73 -7.03 11.04 3.99
C SER A 73 -6.72 9.92 4.97
N GLU A 74 -7.43 8.80 4.83
CA GLU A 74 -7.18 7.60 5.64
C GLU A 74 -5.78 7.04 5.38
N LEU A 75 -5.34 7.02 4.12
CA LEU A 75 -3.98 6.64 3.75
C LEU A 75 -2.92 7.44 4.52
N TYR A 76 -3.05 8.76 4.59
CA TYR A 76 -2.09 9.59 5.32
C TYR A 76 -2.06 9.25 6.81
N ARG A 77 -3.23 9.16 7.45
CA ARG A 77 -3.34 8.82 8.88
C ARG A 77 -2.77 7.43 9.16
N THR A 78 -3.10 6.44 8.33
CA THR A 78 -2.53 5.09 8.41
C THR A 78 -1.01 5.11 8.32
N LEU A 79 -0.43 5.88 7.40
CA LEU A 79 1.03 5.98 7.28
C LEU A 79 1.67 6.68 8.48
N VAL A 80 1.04 7.71 9.03
CA VAL A 80 1.49 8.37 10.26
C VAL A 80 1.47 7.40 11.44
N ASP A 81 0.39 6.63 11.60
CA ASP A 81 0.24 5.68 12.71
C ASP A 81 1.20 4.49 12.60
N LEU A 82 1.45 4.01 11.38
CA LEU A 82 2.43 2.96 11.12
C LEU A 82 3.86 3.43 11.37
N ASP A 83 4.13 4.73 11.19
CA ASP A 83 5.44 5.36 11.40
C ASP A 83 6.57 4.58 10.66
N PRO A 84 6.50 4.47 9.32
CA PRO A 84 7.43 3.66 8.54
C PRO A 84 8.82 4.30 8.42
N ASP A 85 9.86 3.47 8.51
CA ASP A 85 11.23 3.88 8.14
C ASP A 85 11.36 3.96 6.60
N ILE A 86 10.69 3.05 5.90
CA ILE A 86 10.72 2.93 4.43
C ILE A 86 9.30 2.74 3.91
N ILE A 87 8.92 3.54 2.91
CA ILE A 87 7.69 3.37 2.14
C ILE A 87 8.05 2.90 0.73
N VAL A 88 7.51 1.76 0.33
CA VAL A 88 7.53 1.28 -1.05
C VAL A 88 6.19 1.56 -1.69
N LEU A 89 6.13 2.59 -2.53
CA LEU A 89 4.90 3.06 -3.15
C LEU A 89 4.69 2.41 -4.52
N GLN A 90 3.61 1.65 -4.67
CA GLN A 90 3.11 1.17 -5.96
C GLN A 90 1.76 1.83 -6.27
N GLN A 91 1.82 3.09 -6.69
CA GLN A 91 0.66 3.82 -7.18
C GLN A 91 0.57 3.82 -8.71
N ALA A 92 -0.65 3.90 -9.23
CA ALA A 92 -0.90 4.17 -10.63
C ALA A 92 -0.99 5.68 -10.84
N TRP A 93 0.10 6.28 -11.29
CA TRP A 93 0.14 7.70 -11.66
C TRP A 93 -0.35 7.81 -13.10
N TYR A 94 -1.67 7.69 -13.31
CA TYR A 94 -2.23 8.05 -14.61
C TYR A 94 -2.15 9.57 -14.74
N SER A 95 -1.62 10.06 -15.85
CA SER A 95 -1.80 11.45 -16.24
C SER A 95 -3.30 11.74 -16.33
N LEU A 96 -3.79 12.76 -15.61
CA LEU A 96 -5.17 13.26 -15.68
C LEU A 96 -5.58 13.70 -17.10
N HIS A 97 -4.64 13.75 -18.05
CA HIS A 97 -4.93 13.80 -19.45
C HIS A 97 -5.35 12.41 -19.96
N HIS A 98 -6.66 12.22 -20.06
CA HIS A 98 -7.21 11.36 -21.10
C HIS A 98 -6.56 11.78 -22.44
N VAL A 99 -5.98 10.81 -23.15
CA VAL A 99 -5.83 10.94 -24.60
C VAL A 99 -7.26 10.99 -25.13
N VAL A 100 -7.67 12.17 -25.57
CA VAL A 100 -8.91 12.39 -26.34
C VAL A 100 -8.74 11.72 -27.70
#